data_AF-A0A2N3AL69-F1
#
_entry.id   AF-A0A2N3AL69-F1
#
_cell.length_a   1.000
_cell.length_b   1.000
_cell.length_c   1.000
_cell.angle_alpha   90.00
_cell.angle_beta   90.00
_cell.angle_gamma   90.00
#
_symmetry.space_group_name_H-M   'P 1'
#
loop_
_entity.id
_entity.type
_entity.pdbx_description
1 polymer ?
#
loop_
_entity_poly.entity_id
_entity_poly.type
_entity_poly.pdbx_seq_one_letter_code
_entity_poly.pdbx_strand_id
1 'polypeptide(L)'
;MGCFAQHVRLTGSREVLVKGKGGIDLTTRYLSLLWDHFCYDCWEEYGDKIHISTLASIYGGLSNINYFIKNKKLEKLTQDIKEFVLKHGVRKGHLIKFLGCDEVDASLLWVSVPFEMIKPSHPLF
;
A
#
# COMPACT_ATOMS: atom_id res chain seq x y z
N MET A 1 8.33 -4.53 1.24
CA MET A 1 8.37 -4.88 -0.21
C MET A 1 8.70 -3.70 -1.12
N GLY A 2 8.13 -2.50 -0.91
CA GLY A 2 8.41 -1.33 -1.77
C GLY A 2 9.89 -0.97 -1.90
N CYS A 3 10.61 -0.80 -0.79
CA CYS A 3 12.05 -0.50 -0.81
C CYS A 3 12.88 -1.59 -1.48
N PHE A 4 12.52 -2.86 -1.28
CA PHE A 4 13.18 -4.00 -1.91
C PHE A 4 13.01 -3.98 -3.44
N ALA A 5 11.78 -3.77 -3.93
CA ALA A 5 11.50 -3.63 -5.36
C ALA A 5 12.23 -2.41 -5.96
N GLN A 6 12.26 -1.29 -5.22
CA GLN A 6 12.99 -0.09 -5.65
C GLN A 6 14.50 -0.32 -5.74
N HIS A 7 15.09 -1.00 -4.76
CA HIS A 7 16.50 -1.37 -4.78
C HIS A 7 16.83 -2.22 -6.02
N VAL A 8 15.99 -3.21 -6.35
CA VAL A 8 16.19 -4.03 -7.56
C VAL A 8 16.06 -3.20 -8.83
N ARG A 9 15.13 -2.24 -8.90
CA ARG A 9 15.03 -1.33 -10.06
C ARG A 9 16.27 -0.47 -10.24
N LEU A 10 16.80 0.09 -9.15
CA LEU A 10 17.96 0.99 -9.19
C LEU A 10 19.27 0.24 -9.50
N THR A 11 19.41 -0.99 -9.00
CA THR A 11 20.66 -1.77 -9.16
C THR A 11 20.64 -2.72 -10.34
N GLY A 12 19.47 -3.09 -10.86
CA GLY A 12 19.33 -4.14 -11.87
C GLY A 12 19.58 -5.57 -11.35
N SER A 13 19.88 -5.74 -10.07
CA SER A 13 20.30 -7.01 -9.46
C SER A 13 19.16 -8.02 -9.33
N ARG A 14 18.92 -8.81 -10.39
CA ARG A 14 17.93 -9.90 -10.38
C ARG A 14 18.29 -11.03 -9.40
N GLU A 15 19.55 -11.20 -9.06
CA GLU A 15 20.00 -12.18 -8.06
C GLU A 15 19.34 -11.95 -6.69
N VAL A 16 19.14 -10.67 -6.32
CA VAL A 16 18.49 -10.28 -5.06
C VAL A 16 17.04 -10.75 -5.04
N LEU A 17 16.32 -10.72 -6.18
CA LEU A 17 14.96 -11.27 -6.29
C LEU A 17 14.94 -12.78 -6.01
N VAL A 18 15.91 -13.52 -6.54
CA VAL A 18 16.00 -14.98 -6.35
C VAL A 18 16.30 -15.29 -4.89
N LYS A 19 17.30 -14.63 -4.30
CA LYS A 19 17.66 -14.80 -2.88
C LYS A 19 16.53 -14.40 -1.94
N GLY A 20 15.79 -13.34 -2.28
CA GLY A 20 14.69 -12.79 -1.49
C GLY A 20 13.35 -13.52 -1.66
N LYS A 21 13.23 -14.49 -2.56
CA LYS A 21 11.95 -15.12 -2.95
C LYS A 21 11.13 -15.58 -1.75
N GLY A 22 11.75 -16.26 -0.78
CA GLY A 22 11.03 -16.75 0.41
C GLY A 22 10.39 -15.63 1.24
N GLY A 23 11.11 -14.52 1.44
CA GLY A 23 10.59 -13.36 2.16
C GLY A 23 9.50 -12.62 1.40
N ILE A 24 9.63 -12.54 0.07
CA ILE A 24 8.61 -11.96 -0.81
C ILE A 24 7.32 -12.78 -0.75
N ASP A 25 7.41 -14.10 -0.88
CA ASP A 25 6.26 -15.00 -0.85
C ASP A 25 5.55 -14.95 0.50
N LEU A 26 6.30 -14.98 1.60
CA LEU A 26 5.76 -14.87 2.96
C LEU A 26 5.04 -13.54 3.18
N THR A 27 5.69 -12.42 2.82
CA THR A 27 5.14 -11.09 3.01
C THR A 27 3.90 -10.87 2.13
N THR A 28 3.95 -11.35 0.89
CA THR A 28 2.80 -11.32 -0.02
C THR A 28 1.63 -12.08 0.57
N ARG A 29 1.85 -13.30 1.06
CA ARG A 29 0.81 -14.12 1.69
C ARG A 29 0.22 -13.44 2.92
N TYR A 30 1.08 -12.90 3.80
CA TYR A 30 0.64 -12.20 5.00
C TYR A 30 -0.26 -11.01 4.66
N LEU A 31 0.20 -10.11 3.77
CA LEU A 31 -0.58 -8.94 3.38
C LEU A 31 -1.84 -9.31 2.59
N SER A 32 -1.82 -10.38 1.79
CA SER A 32 -3.03 -10.84 1.09
C SER A 32 -4.14 -11.30 2.03
N LEU A 33 -3.80 -11.74 3.24
CA LEU A 33 -4.75 -12.25 4.23
C LEU A 33 -5.20 -11.20 5.25
N LEU A 34 -4.42 -10.14 5.47
CA LEU A 34 -4.58 -9.24 6.62
C LEU A 34 -4.56 -7.76 6.24
N TRP A 35 -4.62 -7.41 4.96
CA TRP A 35 -4.57 -6.01 4.53
C TRP A 35 -5.74 -5.17 5.07
N ASP A 36 -6.88 -5.79 5.37
CA ASP A 36 -8.09 -5.17 5.91
C ASP A 36 -8.27 -5.38 7.42
N HIS A 37 -7.24 -5.86 8.11
CA HIS A 37 -7.26 -6.05 9.57
C HIS A 37 -6.92 -4.75 10.31
N PHE A 38 -7.44 -4.59 11.54
CA PHE A 38 -7.07 -3.47 12.41
C PHE A 38 -5.59 -3.52 12.80
N CYS A 39 -4.96 -2.35 12.78
CA CYS A 39 -3.59 -2.16 13.22
C CYS A 39 -3.35 -0.72 13.66
N TYR A 40 -2.20 -0.48 14.30
CA TYR A 40 -1.74 0.87 14.59
C TYR A 40 -1.32 1.60 13.30
N ASP A 41 -1.39 2.93 13.31
CA ASP A 41 -0.79 3.76 12.26
C ASP A 41 0.73 3.91 12.44
N CYS A 42 1.35 4.71 11.58
CA CYS A 42 2.78 5.00 11.66
C CYS A 42 3.20 5.85 12.86
N TRP A 43 2.23 6.36 13.62
CA TRP A 43 2.44 7.08 14.88
C TRP A 43 2.18 6.19 16.09
N GLU A 44 1.92 4.90 15.87
CA GLU A 44 1.58 3.91 16.90
C GLU A 44 0.25 4.21 17.63
N GLU A 45 -0.69 4.86 16.94
CA GLU A 45 -2.00 5.23 17.48
C GLU A 45 -3.14 4.40 16.87
N TYR A 46 -4.29 4.39 17.54
CA TYR A 46 -5.56 3.87 17.02
C TYR A 46 -5.49 2.44 16.44
N GLY A 47 -4.99 1.50 17.24
CA GLY A 47 -4.77 0.10 16.86
C GLY A 47 -6.04 -0.70 16.51
N ASP A 48 -7.22 -0.13 16.76
CA ASP A 48 -8.53 -0.69 16.46
C ASP A 48 -9.13 -0.15 15.14
N LYS A 49 -8.33 0.55 14.32
CA LYS A 49 -8.77 1.20 13.07
C LYS A 49 -8.09 0.64 11.82
N ILE A 50 -8.66 0.98 10.66
CA ILE A 50 -8.07 0.72 9.33
C ILE A 50 -7.60 2.06 8.75
N HIS A 51 -6.28 2.21 8.64
CA HIS A 51 -5.61 3.45 8.25
C HIS A 51 -5.37 3.54 6.74
N ILE A 52 -5.71 4.68 6.14
CA ILE A 52 -5.58 4.87 4.69
C ILE A 52 -4.11 4.89 4.24
N SER A 53 -3.22 5.47 5.06
CA SER A 53 -1.78 5.46 4.80
C SER A 53 -1.17 4.05 4.88
N THR A 54 -1.65 3.20 5.80
CA THR A 54 -1.26 1.79 5.86
C THR A 54 -1.69 1.05 4.59
N LEU A 55 -2.94 1.22 4.15
CA LEU A 55 -3.43 0.62 2.90
C LEU A 55 -2.63 1.10 1.67
N ALA A 56 -2.26 2.38 1.62
CA ALA A 56 -1.37 2.91 0.59
C ALA A 56 -0.01 2.21 0.60
N SER A 57 0.59 2.00 1.77
CA SER A 57 1.88 1.31 1.89
C SER A 57 1.84 -0.14 1.41
N ILE A 58 0.75 -0.86 1.71
CA ILE A 58 0.51 -2.23 1.28
C ILE A 58 0.34 -2.26 -0.25
N TYR A 59 -0.53 -1.40 -0.79
CA TYR A 59 -0.74 -1.25 -2.23
C TYR A 59 0.60 -0.99 -2.94
N GLY A 60 1.34 0.03 -2.51
CA GLY A 60 2.59 0.42 -3.15
C GLY A 60 3.64 -0.68 -3.06
N GLY A 61 3.73 -1.36 -1.92
CA GLY A 61 4.65 -2.49 -1.75
C GLY A 61 4.34 -3.67 -2.68
N LEU A 62 3.07 -4.08 -2.75
CA LEU A 62 2.60 -5.19 -3.59
C LEU A 62 2.67 -4.85 -5.08
N SER A 63 2.22 -3.65 -5.47
CA SER A 63 2.25 -3.18 -6.86
C SER A 63 3.69 -3.13 -7.39
N ASN A 64 4.61 -2.57 -6.59
CA ASN A 64 6.01 -2.45 -6.97
C ASN A 64 6.71 -3.80 -7.13
N ILE A 65 6.46 -4.77 -6.24
CA ILE A 65 7.06 -6.10 -6.40
C ILE A 65 6.41 -6.90 -7.53
N ASN A 66 5.11 -6.69 -7.76
CA ASN A 66 4.39 -7.37 -8.84
C ASN A 66 4.86 -6.93 -10.23
N TYR A 67 5.51 -5.77 -10.36
CA TYR A 67 6.23 -5.40 -11.58
C TYR A 67 7.22 -6.48 -12.02
N PHE A 68 7.87 -7.18 -11.08
CA PHE A 68 8.83 -8.24 -11.36
C PHE A 68 8.20 -9.63 -11.41
N ILE A 69 7.26 -9.92 -10.50
CA ILE A 69 6.65 -11.25 -10.37
C ILE A 69 5.60 -11.53 -11.45
N LYS A 70 4.89 -10.49 -11.92
CA LYS A 70 3.80 -10.58 -12.92
C LYS A 70 2.69 -11.58 -12.54
N ASN A 71 2.26 -11.55 -11.28
CA ASN A 71 1.20 -12.41 -10.76
C ASN A 71 -0.16 -11.70 -10.82
N LYS A 72 -1.11 -12.31 -11.55
CA LYS A 72 -2.48 -11.78 -11.72
C LYS A 72 -3.28 -11.69 -10.41
N LYS A 73 -3.03 -12.58 -9.45
CA LYS A 73 -3.70 -12.52 -8.14
C LYS A 73 -3.24 -11.30 -7.34
N LEU A 74 -1.94 -10.99 -7.39
CA LEU A 74 -1.36 -9.80 -6.78
C LEU A 74 -1.89 -8.52 -7.44
N GLU A 75 -2.00 -8.52 -8.77
CA GLU A 75 -2.58 -7.42 -9.53
C GLU A 75 -4.03 -7.14 -9.10
N LYS A 76 -4.86 -8.19 -9.03
CA LYS A 76 -6.24 -8.08 -8.56
C LYS A 76 -6.31 -7.56 -7.12
N LEU A 77 -5.50 -8.11 -6.20
CA LEU A 77 -5.44 -7.64 -4.82
C LEU A 77 -5.08 -6.15 -4.73
N THR A 78 -4.08 -5.69 -5.48
CA THR A 78 -3.72 -4.25 -5.47
C THR A 78 -4.86 -3.38 -5.99
N GLN A 79 -5.58 -3.84 -7.01
CA GLN A 79 -6.74 -3.13 -7.53
C GLN A 79 -7.87 -3.08 -6.50
N ASP A 80 -8.13 -4.18 -5.79
CA ASP A 80 -9.15 -4.28 -4.74
C ASP A 80 -8.85 -3.32 -3.57
N ILE A 81 -7.59 -3.26 -3.12
CA ILE A 81 -7.16 -2.32 -2.07
C ILE A 81 -7.36 -0.87 -2.51
N LYS A 82 -6.99 -0.54 -3.76
CA LYS A 82 -7.16 0.82 -4.30
C LYS A 82 -8.63 1.19 -4.41
N GLU A 83 -9.47 0.32 -4.94
CA GLU A 83 -10.91 0.54 -5.03
C GLU A 83 -11.54 0.72 -3.64
N PHE A 84 -11.10 -0.09 -2.67
CA PHE A 84 -11.53 0.04 -1.28
C PHE A 84 -11.19 1.43 -0.70
N VAL A 85 -9.95 1.90 -0.86
CA VAL A 85 -9.53 3.23 -0.39
C VAL A 85 -10.35 4.34 -1.06
N LEU A 86 -10.51 4.29 -2.38
CA LEU A 86 -11.26 5.34 -3.10
C LEU A 86 -12.74 5.36 -2.74
N LYS A 87 -13.31 4.20 -2.38
CA LYS A 87 -14.72 4.08 -2.01
C LYS A 87 -14.99 4.42 -0.55
N HIS A 88 -14.12 4.00 0.36
CA HIS A 88 -14.37 4.05 1.81
C HIS A 88 -13.50 5.07 2.55
N GLY A 89 -12.33 5.42 2.01
CA GLY A 89 -11.35 6.34 2.58
C GLY A 89 -11.52 7.80 2.16
N VAL A 90 -12.70 8.18 1.67
CA VAL A 90 -12.99 9.55 1.22
C VAL A 90 -14.23 10.08 1.95
N ARG A 91 -14.14 11.32 2.44
CA ARG A 91 -15.26 12.08 3.01
C ARG A 91 -15.19 13.51 2.51
N LYS A 92 -16.35 14.08 2.16
CA LYS A 92 -16.49 15.49 1.74
C LYS A 92 -15.43 15.96 0.71
N GLY A 93 -15.03 15.05 -0.20
CA GLY A 93 -14.06 15.35 -1.26
C GLY A 93 -12.58 15.24 -0.89
N HIS A 94 -12.21 14.76 0.30
CA HIS A 94 -10.82 14.54 0.70
C HIS A 94 -10.60 13.16 1.32
N LEU A 95 -9.33 12.73 1.34
CA LEU A 95 -8.91 11.51 2.05
C LEU A 95 -9.03 11.69 3.57
N ILE A 96 -9.32 10.60 4.28
CA ILE A 96 -9.43 10.57 5.75
C ILE A 96 -8.33 9.73 6.38
N LYS A 97 -7.93 10.02 7.62
CA LYS A 97 -6.86 9.30 8.35
C LYS A 97 -7.13 7.79 8.43
N PHE A 98 -8.30 7.43 8.92
CA PHE A 98 -8.79 6.05 9.01
C PHE A 98 -10.30 5.99 8.76
N LEU A 99 -10.81 4.78 8.52
CA LEU A 99 -12.24 4.58 8.25
C LEU A 99 -13.14 5.08 9.38
N GLY A 100 -14.12 5.90 9.02
CA GLY A 100 -15.06 6.49 9.99
C GLY A 100 -14.56 7.77 10.66
N CYS A 101 -13.36 8.25 10.33
CA CYS A 101 -12.86 9.56 10.71
C CYS A 101 -13.29 10.63 9.70
N ASP A 102 -13.42 11.88 10.16
CA ASP A 102 -13.58 13.06 9.30
C ASP A 102 -12.28 13.87 9.17
N GLU A 103 -11.20 13.47 9.85
CA GLU A 103 -9.93 14.19 9.92
C GLU A 103 -8.92 13.72 8.87
N VAL A 104 -7.99 14.62 8.54
CA VAL A 104 -6.81 14.34 7.70
C VAL A 104 -5.59 14.04 8.57
N ASP A 105 -4.59 13.38 7.98
CA ASP A 105 -3.30 13.11 8.62
C ASP A 105 -2.17 13.36 7.62
N ALA A 106 -1.00 13.80 8.09
CA ALA A 106 0.16 14.05 7.23
C ALA A 106 0.61 12.80 6.46
N SER A 107 0.40 11.60 7.01
CA SER A 107 0.70 10.33 6.35
C SER A 107 -0.16 10.07 5.11
N LEU A 108 -1.25 10.82 4.89
CA LEU A 108 -2.06 10.72 3.67
C LEU A 108 -1.29 11.17 2.41
N LEU A 109 -0.20 11.93 2.57
CA LEU A 109 0.72 12.22 1.48
C LEU A 109 1.24 10.93 0.81
N TRP A 110 1.36 9.85 1.59
CA TRP A 110 1.85 8.56 1.11
C TRP A 110 0.92 7.88 0.11
N VAL A 111 -0.37 8.25 0.07
CA VAL A 111 -1.32 7.74 -0.94
C VAL A 111 -0.87 8.11 -2.35
N SER A 112 -0.20 9.26 -2.52
CA SER A 112 0.41 9.61 -3.79
C SER A 112 1.90 9.28 -3.85
N VAL A 113 2.70 9.83 -2.93
CA VAL A 113 4.16 9.64 -2.94
C VAL A 113 4.61 9.10 -1.58
N PRO A 114 5.25 7.93 -1.49
CA PRO A 114 5.88 7.18 -2.59
C PRO A 114 5.07 6.02 -3.16
N PHE A 115 3.83 5.78 -2.71
CA PHE A 115 3.12 4.54 -3.03
C PHE A 115 2.28 4.57 -4.30
N GLU A 116 2.13 5.72 -4.93
CA GLU A 116 1.55 5.91 -6.27
C GLU A 116 0.17 5.27 -6.46
N MET A 117 -0.65 5.25 -5.41
CA MET A 117 -2.04 4.80 -5.52
C MET A 117 -2.84 5.78 -6.38
N ILE A 118 -2.62 7.07 -6.17
CA ILE A 118 -3.12 8.16 -7.00
C ILE A 118 -1.97 9.09 -7.42
N LYS A 119 -2.16 9.84 -8.51
CA LYS A 119 -1.18 10.83 -8.96
C LYS A 119 -1.26 12.11 -8.10
N PRO A 120 -0.19 12.90 -8.01
CA PRO A 120 -0.23 14.18 -7.30
C PRO A 120 -1.23 15.20 -7.87
N SER A 121 -1.64 15.04 -9.13
CA SER A 121 -2.65 15.88 -9.77
C SER A 121 -4.08 15.35 -9.59
N HIS A 122 -4.28 14.24 -8.86
CA HIS A 122 -5.59 13.67 -8.63
C HIS A 122 -6.40 14.61 -7.72
N PRO A 123 -7.70 14.90 -7.97
CA PRO A 123 -8.50 15.82 -7.14
C PRO A 123 -8.67 15.46 -5.66
N LEU A 124 -8.18 14.29 -5.24
CA LEU A 124 -8.23 13.82 -3.84
C LEU A 124 -6.88 14.01 -3.12
N PHE A 125 -5.87 14.52 -3.84
CA PHE A 125 -4.53 14.84 -3.38
C PHE A 125 -4.30 16.35 -3.54
#